data_AF-A0A3M7D9I6-F1
#
_entry.id   AF-A0A3M7D9I6-F1
#
_cell.length_a   1.000
_cell.length_b   1.000
_cell.length_c   1.000
_cell.angle_alpha   90.00
_cell.angle_beta   90.00
_cell.angle_gamma   90.00
#
_symmetry.space_group_name_H-M   'P 1'
#
loop_
_entity.id
_entity.type
_entity.pdbx_description
1 polymer ?
#
loop_
_entity_poly.entity_id
_entity_poly.type
_entity_poly.pdbx_seq_one_letter_code
_entity_poly.pdbx_strand_id
1 'polypeptide(L)'
;MSRMSRILIYLVRRDLRTADNPVFHEIERLHGQSQKPFTHVLPVYVFPANQIEISGFLRSENEKSPYPEARSIAGRFWRCGRLRAKFIAESVWDLKTDLEGIGSGLAIRVGETKDVVKSLLDGYRERSDAEVHGLWMTSEEGWEEIEEERHVKDLVQNENKEFKLWTDEKYYVDDRDLPFKDIKKLSDVFTEYRKTVEPLREAPRKQLPKPRSLPPMPEHVPEQFAPFKIPDTLEGTIEALHKPLHENLEVSGMPSMPPGVSSAHPFIGGSKAGHARLRHLIESGAMTSYKDTRNGLLGLDFSTKLSAWLALGSVTARQIHWQLMDFEDAKTDVGKGVDGYGKGENKGTAGVRFELLWRDYMRLCTRKYGTRLFYLGGYKGDKETKFKMISSPYSKTTERKNTKGVNDQSTKAAVERFLRGETGTGLIDASQRELFLTGWTSN
;
A
#
# COMPACT_ATOMS: atom_id res chain seq x y z
N MET A 1 -22.84 29.57 -24.71
CA MET A 1 -22.26 28.24 -24.92
C MET A 1 -21.63 27.81 -23.61
N SER A 2 -22.10 26.71 -23.01
CA SER A 2 -21.39 26.13 -21.85
C SER A 2 -19.96 25.82 -22.27
N ARG A 3 -18.98 26.24 -21.47
CA ARG A 3 -17.57 26.02 -21.77
C ARG A 3 -17.29 24.53 -21.59
N MET A 4 -16.81 23.86 -22.64
CA MET A 4 -16.49 22.42 -22.62
C MET A 4 -15.63 22.06 -21.40
N SER A 5 -16.08 21.06 -20.64
CA SER A 5 -15.39 20.54 -19.47
C SER A 5 -14.18 19.72 -19.90
N ARG A 6 -12.98 20.23 -19.65
CA ARG A 6 -11.72 19.51 -19.87
C ARG A 6 -11.33 18.78 -18.58
N ILE A 7 -11.31 17.46 -18.61
CA ILE A 7 -11.23 16.60 -17.42
C ILE A 7 -9.85 15.94 -17.36
N LEU A 8 -9.12 16.18 -16.27
CA LEU A 8 -7.96 15.37 -15.92
C LEU A 8 -8.42 14.19 -15.06
N ILE A 9 -8.15 12.96 -15.50
CA ILE A 9 -8.33 11.78 -14.66
C ILE A 9 -7.05 11.57 -13.85
N TYR A 10 -7.17 11.38 -12.53
CA TYR A 10 -6.05 10.96 -11.70
C TYR A 10 -6.37 9.61 -11.07
N LEU A 11 -5.67 8.55 -11.53
CA LEU A 11 -5.74 7.24 -10.90
C LEU A 11 -4.89 7.21 -9.64
N VAL A 12 -5.56 7.24 -8.49
CA VAL A 12 -4.94 7.10 -7.18
C VAL A 12 -4.71 5.61 -6.90
N ARG A 13 -3.52 5.26 -6.40
CA ARG A 13 -3.07 3.89 -6.15
C ARG A 13 -2.62 3.72 -4.69
N ARG A 14 -1.30 3.71 -4.46
CA ARG A 14 -0.65 3.54 -3.15
C ARG A 14 -0.10 4.87 -2.64
N ASP A 15 -0.88 5.91 -2.84
CA ASP A 15 -0.65 7.31 -2.53
C ASP A 15 -1.92 7.95 -1.95
N LEU A 16 -2.59 7.21 -1.06
CA LEU A 16 -3.90 7.54 -0.46
C LEU A 16 -3.82 8.68 0.57
N ARG A 17 -3.38 9.86 0.13
CA ARG A 17 -3.20 11.08 0.91
C ARG A 17 -3.33 12.33 0.04
N THR A 18 -3.73 13.43 0.65
CA THR A 18 -3.71 14.77 0.04
C THR A 18 -2.39 15.50 0.31
N ALA A 19 -1.88 15.43 1.53
CA ALA A 19 -0.61 16.03 1.94
C ALA A 19 0.59 15.28 1.39
N ASP A 20 1.69 15.98 1.11
CA ASP A 20 2.91 15.40 0.56
C ASP A 20 2.71 14.58 -0.73
N ASN A 21 1.65 14.86 -1.50
CA ASN A 21 1.32 14.17 -2.75
C ASN A 21 1.74 15.03 -3.96
N PRO A 22 2.71 14.60 -4.78
CA PRO A 22 3.23 15.40 -5.90
C PRO A 22 2.19 15.65 -6.99
N VAL A 23 1.24 14.73 -7.18
CA VAL A 23 0.21 14.85 -8.22
C VAL A 23 -0.83 15.88 -7.82
N PHE A 24 -1.41 15.77 -6.61
CA PHE A 24 -2.37 16.77 -6.12
C PHE A 24 -1.75 18.16 -5.98
N HIS A 25 -0.48 18.24 -5.55
CA HIS A 25 0.25 19.49 -5.49
C HIS A 25 0.37 20.15 -6.88
N GLU A 26 0.72 19.39 -7.91
CA GLU A 26 0.78 19.92 -9.28
C GLU A 26 -0.60 20.32 -9.80
N ILE A 27 -1.64 19.53 -9.50
CA ILE A 27 -3.02 19.83 -9.92
C ILE A 27 -3.46 21.19 -9.34
N GLU A 28 -3.22 21.44 -8.04
CA GLU A 28 -3.48 22.74 -7.42
C GLU A 28 -2.66 23.86 -8.09
N ARG A 29 -1.36 23.62 -8.31
CA ARG A 29 -0.47 24.61 -8.95
C ARG A 29 -0.97 25.01 -10.34
N LEU A 30 -1.41 24.05 -11.16
CA LEU A 30 -1.99 24.29 -12.48
C LEU A 30 -3.37 24.95 -12.39
N HIS A 31 -4.17 24.59 -11.39
CA HIS A 31 -5.47 25.22 -11.15
C HIS A 31 -5.36 26.72 -10.81
N GLY A 32 -4.26 27.12 -10.17
CA GLY A 32 -3.97 28.52 -9.84
C GLY A 32 -3.47 29.38 -11.02
N GLN A 33 -3.21 28.81 -12.19
CA GLN A 33 -2.73 29.56 -13.35
C GLN A 33 -3.86 30.24 -14.13
N SER A 34 -3.53 31.31 -14.86
CA SER A 34 -4.46 32.02 -15.74
C SER A 34 -4.91 31.14 -16.92
N GLN A 35 -3.98 30.38 -17.49
CA GLN A 35 -4.24 29.39 -18.53
C GLN A 35 -4.25 28.00 -17.90
N LYS A 36 -5.46 27.45 -17.73
CA LYS A 36 -5.65 26.13 -17.11
C LYS A 36 -5.68 25.04 -18.19
N PRO A 37 -4.81 24.01 -18.12
CA PRO A 37 -4.81 22.91 -19.09
C PRO A 37 -6.09 22.08 -19.01
N PHE A 38 -6.67 21.97 -17.82
CA PHE A 38 -7.94 21.31 -17.55
C PHE A 38 -8.79 22.15 -16.60
N THR A 39 -10.10 21.95 -16.67
CA THR A 39 -11.10 22.69 -15.86
C THR A 39 -11.60 21.88 -14.67
N HIS A 40 -11.57 20.56 -14.78
CA HIS A 40 -12.09 19.61 -13.81
C HIS A 40 -11.04 18.52 -13.54
N VAL A 41 -11.08 17.94 -12.35
CA VAL A 41 -10.28 16.76 -12.03
C VAL A 41 -11.21 15.65 -11.55
N LEU A 42 -10.96 14.44 -12.03
CA LEU A 42 -11.65 13.23 -11.62
C LEU A 42 -10.62 12.30 -10.96
N PRO A 43 -10.42 12.41 -9.64
CA PRO A 43 -9.69 11.40 -8.88
C PRO A 43 -10.50 10.09 -8.91
N VAL A 44 -9.82 8.98 -9.21
CA VAL A 44 -10.41 7.64 -9.28
C VAL A 44 -9.57 6.69 -8.47
N TYR A 45 -10.20 5.90 -7.61
CA TYR A 45 -9.59 4.73 -6.98
C TYR A 45 -10.25 3.46 -7.51
N VAL A 46 -9.45 2.49 -7.93
CA VAL A 46 -9.92 1.19 -8.39
C VAL A 46 -9.54 0.12 -7.38
N PHE A 47 -10.52 -0.65 -6.89
CA PHE A 47 -10.25 -1.95 -6.27
C PHE A 47 -9.93 -2.94 -7.38
N PRO A 48 -8.65 -3.32 -7.57
CA PRO A 48 -8.22 -4.03 -8.76
C PRO A 48 -8.58 -5.52 -8.66
N ALA A 49 -9.36 -6.02 -9.62
CA ALA A 49 -9.89 -7.39 -9.63
C ALA A 49 -8.80 -8.48 -9.60
N ASN A 50 -7.60 -8.17 -10.09
CA ASN A 50 -6.45 -9.06 -10.06
C ASN A 50 -5.69 -9.07 -8.72
N GLN A 51 -6.04 -8.19 -7.77
CA GLN A 51 -5.42 -8.09 -6.44
C GLN A 51 -6.40 -8.32 -5.29
N ILE A 52 -7.67 -8.03 -5.50
CA ILE A 52 -8.74 -8.06 -4.51
C ILE A 52 -9.93 -8.77 -5.13
N GLU A 53 -10.54 -9.68 -4.37
CA GLU A 53 -11.73 -10.38 -4.84
C GLU A 53 -12.93 -9.43 -4.80
N ILE A 54 -13.53 -9.15 -5.97
CA ILE A 54 -14.57 -8.11 -6.13
C ILE A 54 -15.95 -8.68 -6.47
N SER A 55 -16.14 -10.01 -6.47
CA SER A 55 -17.45 -10.62 -6.72
C SER A 55 -18.53 -10.22 -5.71
N GLY A 56 -18.16 -9.70 -4.53
CA GLY A 56 -19.14 -9.12 -3.61
C GLY A 56 -19.76 -7.79 -4.07
N PHE A 57 -19.27 -7.19 -5.16
CA PHE A 57 -19.82 -5.98 -5.79
C PHE A 57 -20.81 -6.27 -6.93
N LEU A 58 -21.15 -7.53 -7.20
CA LEU A 58 -22.14 -7.89 -8.22
C LEU A 58 -23.53 -7.33 -7.86
N ARG A 59 -24.28 -6.83 -8.85
CA ARG A 59 -25.63 -6.28 -8.63
C ARG A 59 -26.62 -7.36 -8.19
N SER A 60 -26.43 -8.58 -8.66
CA SER A 60 -27.27 -9.74 -8.39
C SER A 60 -26.44 -10.99 -8.16
N GLU A 61 -26.94 -11.90 -7.33
CA GLU A 61 -26.29 -13.19 -7.04
C GLU A 61 -26.28 -14.14 -8.24
N ASN A 62 -27.09 -13.86 -9.27
CA ASN A 62 -27.14 -14.64 -10.51
C ASN A 62 -26.07 -14.20 -11.52
N GLU A 63 -25.44 -13.05 -11.32
CA GLU A 63 -24.38 -12.57 -12.20
C GLU A 63 -23.05 -13.23 -11.83
N LYS A 64 -22.12 -13.26 -12.79
CA LYS A 64 -20.78 -13.79 -12.58
C LYS A 64 -19.76 -12.69 -12.83
N SER A 65 -18.73 -12.65 -11.99
CA SER A 65 -17.57 -11.81 -12.26
C SER A 65 -16.96 -12.21 -13.60
N PRO A 66 -16.67 -11.26 -14.51
CA PRO A 66 -15.93 -11.54 -15.74
C PRO A 66 -14.44 -11.82 -15.46
N TYR A 67 -13.98 -11.59 -14.23
CA TYR A 67 -12.59 -11.78 -13.81
C TYR A 67 -12.41 -13.10 -13.06
N PRO A 68 -11.25 -13.75 -13.19
CA PRO A 68 -10.90 -14.89 -12.34
C PRO A 68 -10.82 -14.46 -10.87
N GLU A 69 -10.96 -15.42 -9.96
CA GLU A 69 -10.78 -15.13 -8.54
C GLU A 69 -9.39 -14.54 -8.25
N ALA A 70 -9.34 -13.57 -7.33
CA ALA A 70 -8.11 -12.88 -6.95
C ALA A 70 -7.21 -13.75 -6.04
N ARG A 71 -6.69 -14.84 -6.60
CA ARG A 71 -5.92 -15.89 -5.92
C ARG A 71 -4.45 -15.84 -6.29
N SER A 72 -3.57 -16.13 -5.33
CA SER A 72 -2.13 -16.26 -5.60
C SER A 72 -1.85 -17.43 -6.53
N ILE A 73 -0.84 -17.32 -7.39
CA ILE A 73 -0.57 -18.30 -8.45
C ILE A 73 -0.21 -19.68 -7.87
N ALA A 74 0.70 -19.71 -6.89
CA ALA A 74 1.24 -20.95 -6.35
C ALA A 74 0.40 -21.52 -5.19
N GLY A 75 0.16 -20.70 -4.16
CA GLY A 75 -0.50 -21.14 -2.94
C GLY A 75 -2.03 -21.10 -2.98
N ARG A 76 -2.62 -20.51 -4.02
CA ARG A 76 -4.07 -20.26 -4.15
C ARG A 76 -4.71 -19.47 -2.99
N PHE A 77 -3.94 -18.93 -2.05
CA PHE A 77 -4.46 -17.98 -1.08
C PHE A 77 -5.07 -16.74 -1.74
N TRP A 78 -6.12 -16.19 -1.14
CA TRP A 78 -6.61 -14.86 -1.45
C TRP A 78 -5.47 -13.84 -1.46
N ARG A 79 -5.34 -13.08 -2.55
CA ARG A 79 -4.30 -12.06 -2.67
C ARG A 79 -4.47 -10.95 -1.64
N CYS A 80 -5.72 -10.64 -1.28
CA CYS A 80 -6.09 -9.67 -0.24
C CYS A 80 -7.04 -10.29 0.78
N GLY A 81 -6.58 -10.44 2.03
CA GLY A 81 -7.42 -10.92 3.13
C GLY A 81 -8.31 -9.81 3.73
N ARG A 82 -9.34 -10.22 4.48
CA ARG A 82 -10.40 -9.34 5.03
C ARG A 82 -9.88 -8.12 5.80
N LEU A 83 -8.81 -8.30 6.59
CA LEU A 83 -8.25 -7.25 7.45
C LEU A 83 -7.60 -6.16 6.61
N ARG A 84 -6.85 -6.56 5.57
CA ARG A 84 -6.23 -5.63 4.62
C ARG A 84 -7.27 -4.97 3.72
N ALA A 85 -8.29 -5.72 3.26
CA ALA A 85 -9.38 -5.18 2.46
C ALA A 85 -10.15 -4.08 3.22
N LYS A 86 -10.48 -4.31 4.50
CA LYS A 86 -11.06 -3.30 5.39
C LYS A 86 -10.17 -2.06 5.51
N PHE A 87 -8.88 -2.24 5.80
CA PHE A 87 -7.93 -1.14 5.96
C PHE A 87 -7.78 -0.30 4.67
N ILE A 88 -7.79 -0.95 3.50
CA ILE A 88 -7.80 -0.26 2.20
C ILE A 88 -9.09 0.55 2.04
N ALA A 89 -10.26 -0.05 2.28
CA ALA A 89 -11.54 0.65 2.17
C ALA A 89 -11.57 1.90 3.07
N GLU A 90 -11.21 1.76 4.34
CA GLU A 90 -11.10 2.89 5.27
C GLU A 90 -10.15 3.98 4.75
N SER A 91 -9.01 3.59 4.16
CA SER A 91 -8.04 4.54 3.61
C SER A 91 -8.55 5.29 2.37
N VAL A 92 -9.30 4.61 1.51
CA VAL A 92 -9.93 5.19 0.31
C VAL A 92 -11.03 6.17 0.71
N TRP A 93 -11.85 5.80 1.69
CA TRP A 93 -12.94 6.65 2.18
C TRP A 93 -12.44 7.86 3.00
N ASP A 94 -11.34 7.71 3.74
CA ASP A 94 -10.66 8.84 4.39
C ASP A 94 -10.15 9.83 3.34
N LEU A 95 -9.49 9.35 2.26
CA LEU A 95 -9.06 10.20 1.14
C LEU A 95 -10.26 10.88 0.46
N LYS A 96 -11.36 10.15 0.22
CA LYS A 96 -12.58 10.71 -0.37
C LYS A 96 -13.08 11.90 0.44
N THR A 97 -13.20 11.73 1.76
CA THR A 97 -13.60 12.79 2.70
C THR A 97 -12.64 14.00 2.61
N ASP A 98 -11.34 13.72 2.56
CA ASP A 98 -10.30 14.73 2.46
C ASP A 98 -10.38 15.57 1.16
N LEU A 99 -10.73 14.92 0.04
CA LEU A 99 -10.90 15.56 -1.27
C LEU A 99 -12.19 16.37 -1.38
N GLU A 100 -13.28 15.86 -0.82
CA GLU A 100 -14.56 16.59 -0.71
C GLU A 100 -14.38 17.87 0.12
N GLY A 101 -13.60 17.81 1.21
CA GLY A 101 -13.28 18.96 2.06
C GLY A 101 -12.49 20.09 1.38
N ILE A 102 -11.88 19.84 0.21
CA ILE A 102 -11.12 20.83 -0.57
C ILE A 102 -11.74 21.10 -1.96
N GLY A 103 -13.03 20.81 -2.10
CA GLY A 103 -13.84 21.18 -3.28
C GLY A 103 -13.77 20.22 -4.46
N SER A 104 -13.29 19.00 -4.26
CA SER A 104 -13.25 17.94 -5.28
C SER A 104 -14.02 16.70 -4.80
N GLY A 105 -13.56 15.50 -5.15
CA GLY A 105 -14.11 14.23 -4.64
C GLY A 105 -13.33 13.03 -5.15
N LEU A 106 -13.86 11.83 -4.93
CA LEU A 106 -13.22 10.57 -5.36
C LEU A 106 -14.25 9.60 -5.94
N ALA A 107 -14.03 9.20 -7.18
CA ALA A 107 -14.79 8.11 -7.80
C ALA A 107 -14.19 6.76 -7.41
N ILE A 108 -14.95 5.93 -6.71
CA ILE A 108 -14.55 4.56 -6.36
C ILE A 108 -15.07 3.61 -7.44
N ARG A 109 -14.22 2.68 -7.90
CA ARG A 109 -14.53 1.71 -8.96
C ARG A 109 -14.01 0.32 -8.61
N VAL A 110 -14.54 -0.70 -9.28
CA VAL A 110 -14.07 -2.09 -9.21
C VAL A 110 -13.84 -2.63 -10.63
N GLY A 111 -12.86 -3.50 -10.79
CA GLY A 111 -12.52 -4.15 -12.07
C GLY A 111 -11.01 -4.24 -12.28
N GLU A 112 -10.56 -4.72 -13.42
CA GLU A 112 -9.19 -4.46 -13.83
C GLU A 112 -9.03 -2.97 -14.16
N THR A 113 -7.92 -2.37 -13.72
CA THR A 113 -7.68 -0.92 -13.89
C THR A 113 -7.81 -0.47 -15.35
N LYS A 114 -7.31 -1.27 -16.30
CA LYS A 114 -7.43 -0.99 -17.73
C LYS A 114 -8.89 -0.92 -18.21
N ASP A 115 -9.77 -1.77 -17.68
CA ASP A 115 -11.18 -1.82 -18.08
C ASP A 115 -11.96 -0.65 -17.49
N VAL A 116 -11.65 -0.27 -16.24
CA VAL A 116 -12.21 0.94 -15.62
C VAL A 116 -11.80 2.18 -16.42
N VAL A 117 -10.52 2.31 -16.78
CA VAL A 117 -10.05 3.45 -17.58
C VAL A 117 -10.74 3.46 -18.93
N LYS A 118 -10.83 2.32 -19.61
CA LYS A 118 -11.54 2.20 -20.88
C LYS A 118 -12.99 2.69 -20.76
N SER A 119 -13.71 2.20 -19.75
CA SER A 119 -15.10 2.58 -19.50
C SER A 119 -15.27 4.07 -19.23
N LEU A 120 -14.33 4.70 -18.52
CA LEU A 120 -14.34 6.15 -18.30
C LEU A 120 -14.10 6.92 -19.60
N LEU A 121 -13.12 6.50 -20.41
CA LEU A 121 -12.84 7.15 -21.71
C LEU A 121 -14.04 7.01 -22.66
N ASP A 122 -14.61 5.82 -22.77
CA ASP A 122 -15.78 5.54 -23.60
C ASP A 122 -16.98 6.39 -23.16
N GLY A 123 -17.25 6.47 -21.85
CA GLY A 123 -18.37 7.26 -21.30
C GLY A 123 -18.26 8.77 -21.51
N TYR A 124 -17.05 9.31 -21.66
CA TYR A 124 -16.86 10.71 -22.05
C TYR A 124 -16.81 10.92 -23.56
N ARG A 125 -16.50 9.89 -24.36
CA ARG A 125 -16.44 10.00 -25.83
C ARG A 125 -17.79 10.36 -26.44
N GLU A 126 -18.87 9.90 -25.83
CA GLU A 126 -20.24 10.12 -26.30
C GLU A 126 -20.80 11.50 -25.94
N ARG A 127 -20.04 12.32 -25.19
CA ARG A 127 -20.49 13.62 -24.70
C ARG A 127 -20.00 14.77 -25.57
N SER A 128 -20.83 15.78 -25.75
CA SER A 128 -20.50 17.02 -26.47
C SER A 128 -20.04 18.16 -25.55
N ASP A 129 -20.26 18.03 -24.23
CA ASP A 129 -20.01 19.05 -23.22
C ASP A 129 -18.76 18.77 -22.35
N ALA A 130 -18.14 17.61 -22.52
CA ALA A 130 -16.96 17.18 -21.77
C ALA A 130 -15.95 16.45 -22.68
N GLU A 131 -14.67 16.65 -22.40
CA GLU A 131 -13.57 15.88 -22.97
C GLU A 131 -12.58 15.45 -21.88
N VAL A 132 -11.99 14.27 -22.04
CA VAL A 132 -10.81 13.89 -21.24
C VAL A 132 -9.59 14.59 -21.82
N HIS A 133 -8.91 15.36 -20.99
CA HIS A 133 -7.64 16.03 -21.29
C HIS A 133 -6.48 15.03 -21.22
N GLY A 134 -6.45 14.22 -20.17
CA GLY A 134 -5.40 13.24 -19.94
C GLY A 134 -5.65 12.40 -18.70
N LEU A 135 -4.73 11.48 -18.45
CA LEU A 135 -4.71 10.61 -17.29
C LEU A 135 -3.34 10.62 -16.62
N TRP A 136 -3.35 10.90 -15.32
CA TRP A 136 -2.16 10.87 -14.48
C TRP A 136 -2.24 9.71 -13.49
N MET A 137 -1.10 9.11 -13.16
CA MET A 137 -0.98 8.09 -12.12
C MET A 137 0.45 8.04 -11.57
N THR A 138 0.68 7.41 -10.42
CA THR A 138 2.03 7.21 -9.86
C THR A 138 2.65 5.90 -10.30
N SER A 139 3.98 5.90 -10.51
CA SER A 139 4.80 4.72 -10.79
C SER A 139 5.04 3.86 -9.55
N GLU A 140 5.14 2.56 -9.75
CA GLU A 140 5.51 1.56 -8.73
C GLU A 140 6.58 0.59 -9.29
N GLU A 141 7.28 -0.12 -8.40
CA GLU A 141 8.37 -1.03 -8.78
C GLU A 141 7.94 -2.49 -8.98
N GLY A 142 6.72 -2.82 -8.55
CA GLY A 142 6.18 -4.18 -8.64
C GLY A 142 5.91 -4.57 -10.09
N TRP A 143 6.13 -5.85 -10.42
CA TRP A 143 6.00 -6.30 -11.81
C TRP A 143 4.55 -6.15 -12.33
N GLU A 144 3.56 -6.48 -11.49
CA GLU A 144 2.14 -6.39 -11.85
C GLU A 144 1.70 -4.94 -11.97
N GLU A 145 2.22 -4.08 -11.10
CA GLU A 145 1.99 -2.65 -11.17
C GLU A 145 2.59 -2.01 -12.43
N ILE A 146 3.78 -2.42 -12.86
CA ILE A 146 4.40 -1.96 -14.12
C ILE A 146 3.60 -2.46 -15.34
N GLU A 147 3.07 -3.68 -15.29
CA GLU A 147 2.22 -4.22 -16.35
C GLU A 147 0.90 -3.43 -16.45
N GLU A 148 0.29 -3.11 -15.30
CA GLU A 148 -0.87 -2.23 -15.20
C GLU A 148 -0.59 -0.85 -15.79
N GLU A 149 0.53 -0.21 -15.42
CA GLU A 149 0.95 1.09 -15.96
C GLU A 149 1.10 1.06 -17.48
N ARG A 150 1.66 -0.02 -18.04
CA ARG A 150 1.80 -0.19 -19.50
C ARG A 150 0.43 -0.27 -20.17
N HIS A 151 -0.48 -1.11 -19.67
CA HIS A 151 -1.82 -1.25 -20.24
C HIS A 151 -2.60 0.07 -20.20
N VAL A 152 -2.53 0.81 -19.08
CA VAL A 152 -3.20 2.12 -18.96
C VAL A 152 -2.57 3.13 -19.93
N LYS A 153 -1.24 3.19 -20.00
CA LYS A 153 -0.52 4.07 -20.93
C LYS A 153 -0.94 3.83 -22.37
N ASP A 154 -0.88 2.57 -22.82
CA ASP A 154 -1.19 2.20 -24.20
C ASP A 154 -2.63 2.59 -24.55
N LEU A 155 -3.58 2.34 -23.64
CA LEU A 155 -4.99 2.69 -23.81
C LEU A 155 -5.21 4.20 -23.93
N VAL A 156 -4.60 5.01 -23.05
CA VAL A 156 -4.75 6.47 -23.05
C VAL A 156 -4.09 7.09 -24.29
N GLN A 157 -2.93 6.58 -24.70
CA GLN A 157 -2.21 7.08 -25.87
C GLN A 157 -2.91 6.73 -27.19
N ASN A 158 -3.56 5.57 -27.29
CA ASN A 158 -4.36 5.19 -28.46
C ASN A 158 -5.55 6.14 -28.68
N GLU A 159 -6.06 6.78 -27.63
CA GLU A 159 -7.10 7.82 -27.70
C GLU A 159 -6.54 9.23 -27.94
N ASN A 160 -5.23 9.36 -28.24
CA ASN A 160 -4.50 10.61 -28.41
C ASN A 160 -4.65 11.56 -27.20
N LYS A 161 -4.73 11.02 -25.98
CA LYS A 161 -4.82 11.79 -24.74
C LYS A 161 -3.47 11.83 -24.03
N GLU A 162 -3.27 12.83 -23.18
CA GLU A 162 -2.05 12.92 -22.38
C GLU A 162 -2.02 11.76 -21.37
N PHE A 163 -0.89 11.07 -21.29
CA PHE A 163 -0.58 10.15 -20.20
C PHE A 163 0.65 10.64 -19.45
N LYS A 164 0.55 10.79 -18.13
CA LYS A 164 1.68 11.19 -17.28
C LYS A 164 1.85 10.23 -16.11
N LEU A 165 3.00 9.57 -16.10
CA LEU A 165 3.43 8.74 -14.99
C LEU A 165 4.31 9.55 -14.05
N TRP A 166 3.90 9.64 -12.79
CA TRP A 166 4.56 10.43 -11.75
C TRP A 166 5.42 9.54 -10.85
N THR A 167 6.63 9.99 -10.52
CA THR A 167 7.38 9.39 -9.41
C THR A 167 6.78 9.85 -8.09
N ASP A 168 6.32 8.91 -7.28
CA ASP A 168 5.83 9.23 -5.93
C ASP A 168 7.01 9.54 -5.00
N GLU A 169 6.88 10.61 -4.23
CA GLU A 169 7.90 11.10 -3.30
C GLU A 169 7.64 10.61 -1.85
N LYS A 170 6.84 9.54 -1.67
CA LYS A 170 6.51 8.96 -0.35
C LYS A 170 7.67 8.30 0.40
N TYR A 171 8.82 8.16 -0.25
CA TYR A 171 10.00 7.47 0.26
C TYR A 171 10.89 8.37 1.12
N TYR A 172 11.84 7.79 1.85
CA TYR A 172 12.69 8.54 2.78
C TYR A 172 13.71 9.39 2.02
N VAL A 173 14.47 8.77 1.12
CA VAL A 173 15.42 9.44 0.23
C VAL A 173 14.81 9.52 -1.16
N ASP A 174 14.87 10.71 -1.74
CA ASP A 174 14.41 10.96 -3.10
C ASP A 174 15.37 10.32 -4.12
N ASP A 175 14.83 9.70 -5.17
CA ASP A 175 15.63 9.08 -6.23
C ASP A 175 16.61 10.05 -6.90
N ARG A 176 16.27 11.35 -6.94
CA ARG A 176 17.11 12.41 -7.52
C ARG A 176 18.36 12.69 -6.70
N ASP A 177 18.38 12.29 -5.43
CA ASP A 177 19.49 12.51 -4.50
C ASP A 177 20.35 11.25 -4.30
N LEU A 178 20.03 10.16 -5.01
CA LEU A 178 20.85 8.96 -4.99
C LEU A 178 22.19 9.18 -5.71
N PRO A 179 23.30 8.59 -5.21
CA PRO A 179 24.63 8.73 -5.81
C PRO A 179 24.81 7.95 -7.12
N PHE A 180 23.75 7.27 -7.58
CA PHE A 180 23.73 6.50 -8.81
C PHE A 180 22.48 6.81 -9.62
N LYS A 181 22.62 6.84 -10.95
CA LYS A 181 21.49 6.93 -11.89
C LYS A 181 21.05 5.55 -12.40
N ASP A 182 21.99 4.63 -12.53
CA ASP A 182 21.71 3.24 -12.93
C ASP A 182 21.49 2.38 -11.68
N ILE A 183 20.29 1.80 -11.57
CA ILE A 183 19.91 0.93 -10.45
C ILE A 183 20.83 -0.29 -10.30
N LYS A 184 21.52 -0.73 -11.36
CA LYS A 184 22.49 -1.83 -11.29
C LYS A 184 23.67 -1.52 -10.36
N LYS A 185 23.95 -0.24 -10.10
CA LYS A 185 25.01 0.22 -9.18
C LYS A 185 24.62 0.19 -7.71
N LEU A 186 23.35 -0.02 -7.38
CA LEU A 186 22.93 -0.23 -5.99
C LEU A 186 23.68 -1.44 -5.42
N SER A 187 24.29 -1.31 -4.24
CA SER A 187 24.96 -2.43 -3.57
C SER A 187 23.96 -3.52 -3.17
N ASP A 188 24.42 -4.77 -3.14
CA ASP A 188 23.67 -5.91 -2.57
C ASP A 188 23.70 -5.90 -1.04
N VAL A 189 24.50 -5.02 -0.43
CA VAL A 189 24.69 -4.86 1.01
C VAL A 189 24.08 -3.54 1.47
N PHE A 190 23.07 -3.61 2.33
CA PHE A 190 22.37 -2.43 2.86
C PHE A 190 23.32 -1.40 3.50
N THR A 191 24.31 -1.85 4.27
CA THR A 191 25.26 -0.96 4.95
C THR A 191 26.07 -0.12 3.97
N GLU A 192 26.38 -0.64 2.77
CA GLU A 192 27.07 0.12 1.73
C GLU A 192 26.15 1.17 1.14
N TYR A 193 24.89 0.83 0.83
CA TYR A 193 23.88 1.79 0.40
C TYR A 193 23.67 2.91 1.45
N ARG A 194 23.48 2.54 2.72
CA ARG A 194 23.25 3.48 3.83
C ARG A 194 24.34 4.54 3.91
N LYS A 195 25.62 4.13 3.84
CA LYS A 195 26.77 5.05 3.87
C LYS A 195 26.75 6.09 2.76
N THR A 196 26.06 5.82 1.65
CA THR A 196 25.99 6.77 0.54
C THR A 196 24.96 7.88 0.70
N VAL A 197 24.02 7.73 1.64
CA VAL A 197 22.92 8.67 1.90
C VAL A 197 22.96 9.22 3.33
N GLU A 198 23.98 8.86 4.11
CA GLU A 198 24.27 9.47 5.40
C GLU A 198 24.84 10.89 5.20
N PRO A 199 24.59 11.84 6.13
CA PRO A 199 23.82 11.69 7.36
C PRO A 199 22.30 11.65 7.12
N LEU A 200 21.60 10.74 7.82
CA LEU A 200 20.18 10.48 7.54
C LEU A 200 19.26 11.63 7.94
N ARG A 201 19.65 12.45 8.93
CA ARG A 201 18.84 13.58 9.40
C ARG A 201 18.69 14.67 8.32
N GLU A 202 19.62 14.77 7.38
CA GLU A 202 19.63 15.77 6.32
C GLU A 202 19.19 15.20 4.95
N ALA A 203 19.01 13.89 4.84
CA ALA A 203 18.76 13.21 3.56
C ALA A 203 17.39 13.50 2.92
N PRO A 204 16.26 13.55 3.66
CA PRO A 204 14.95 13.74 3.04
C PRO A 204 14.72 15.17 2.52
N ARG A 205 14.16 15.29 1.32
CA ARG A 205 13.64 16.57 0.82
C ARG A 205 12.47 17.09 1.67
N LYS A 206 12.20 18.38 1.58
CA LYS A 206 11.02 19.00 2.20
C LYS A 206 9.74 18.37 1.66
N GLN A 207 8.74 18.22 2.54
CA GLN A 207 7.41 17.77 2.14
C GLN A 207 6.71 18.81 1.26
N LEU A 208 5.78 18.32 0.45
CA LEU A 208 4.83 19.16 -0.26
C LEU A 208 3.64 19.51 0.64
N PRO A 209 3.13 20.76 0.58
CA PRO A 209 1.99 21.17 1.39
C PRO A 209 0.73 20.41 0.98
N LYS A 210 -0.21 20.26 1.93
CA LYS A 210 -1.57 19.81 1.60
C LYS A 210 -2.24 20.86 0.69
N PRO A 211 -2.87 20.45 -0.43
CA PRO A 211 -3.61 21.38 -1.27
C PRO A 211 -4.77 22.00 -0.49
N ARG A 212 -5.01 23.29 -0.73
CA ARG A 212 -6.10 24.09 -0.15
C ARG A 212 -7.36 24.00 -1.00
N SER A 213 -7.21 23.87 -2.30
CA SER A 213 -8.32 23.75 -3.25
C SER A 213 -7.89 22.96 -4.48
N LEU A 214 -8.79 22.13 -4.98
CA LEU A 214 -8.62 21.44 -6.26
C LEU A 214 -9.72 21.88 -7.24
N PRO A 215 -9.54 21.65 -8.56
CA PRO A 215 -10.66 21.74 -9.48
C PRO A 215 -11.83 20.85 -9.02
N PRO A 216 -13.07 21.23 -9.33
CA PRO A 216 -14.22 20.39 -9.02
C PRO A 216 -14.20 19.10 -9.86
N MET A 217 -14.94 18.10 -9.39
CA MET A 217 -15.30 16.95 -10.21
C MET A 217 -16.21 17.37 -11.37
N PRO A 218 -16.16 16.67 -12.51
CA PRO A 218 -17.12 16.92 -13.59
C PRO A 218 -18.54 16.62 -13.12
N GLU A 219 -19.52 17.40 -13.59
CA GLU A 219 -20.94 17.27 -13.22
C GLU A 219 -21.49 15.87 -13.50
N HIS A 220 -21.01 15.23 -14.57
CA HIS A 220 -21.33 13.87 -14.92
C HIS A 220 -20.07 13.00 -14.87
N VAL A 221 -20.12 11.92 -14.10
CA VAL A 221 -19.10 10.88 -14.06
C VAL A 221 -19.73 9.60 -14.62
N PRO A 222 -19.12 8.94 -15.63
CA PRO A 222 -19.62 7.67 -16.14
C PRO A 222 -19.80 6.63 -15.03
N GLU A 223 -20.92 5.92 -15.05
CA GLU A 223 -21.25 4.92 -14.04
C GLU A 223 -20.28 3.72 -14.05
N GLN A 224 -20.29 2.93 -12.97
CA GLN A 224 -19.59 1.65 -12.94
C GLN A 224 -20.20 0.71 -13.99
N PHE A 225 -19.35 0.15 -14.86
CA PHE A 225 -19.78 -0.84 -15.84
C PHE A 225 -20.36 -2.10 -15.18
N ALA A 226 -21.37 -2.68 -15.83
CA ALA A 226 -22.00 -3.94 -15.40
C ALA A 226 -21.00 -5.11 -15.44
N PRO A 227 -21.11 -6.13 -14.57
CA PRO A 227 -22.23 -6.42 -13.64
C PRO A 227 -22.10 -5.76 -12.25
N PHE A 228 -21.16 -4.84 -12.05
CA PHE A 228 -20.86 -4.33 -10.72
C PHE A 228 -21.72 -3.13 -10.30
N LYS A 229 -21.87 -2.95 -8.98
CA LYS A 229 -22.43 -1.76 -8.34
C LYS A 229 -21.55 -1.35 -7.17
N ILE A 230 -21.25 -0.05 -7.11
CA ILE A 230 -20.44 0.52 -6.03
C ILE A 230 -21.40 0.96 -4.91
N PRO A 231 -21.18 0.53 -3.66
CA PRO A 231 -21.91 1.04 -2.50
C PRO A 231 -21.60 2.51 -2.23
N ASP A 232 -22.62 3.24 -1.75
CA ASP A 232 -22.49 4.67 -1.42
C ASP A 232 -22.00 4.93 0.01
N THR A 233 -21.61 3.88 0.75
CA THR A 233 -21.09 3.96 2.12
C THR A 233 -19.82 3.14 2.31
N LEU A 234 -19.03 3.50 3.32
CA LEU A 234 -17.85 2.73 3.74
C LEU A 234 -18.25 1.34 4.21
N GLU A 235 -19.33 1.23 5.00
CA GLU A 235 -19.83 -0.03 5.54
C GLU A 235 -20.23 -0.98 4.41
N GLY A 236 -20.98 -0.49 3.42
CA GLY A 236 -21.35 -1.28 2.25
C GLY A 236 -20.14 -1.69 1.41
N THR A 237 -19.12 -0.83 1.30
CA THR A 237 -17.85 -1.16 0.63
C THR A 237 -17.11 -2.29 1.35
N ILE A 238 -17.03 -2.22 2.68
CA ILE A 238 -16.39 -3.26 3.50
C ILE A 238 -17.17 -4.58 3.40
N GLU A 239 -18.50 -4.53 3.48
CA GLU A 239 -19.37 -5.69 3.34
C GLU A 239 -19.18 -6.36 1.97
N ALA A 240 -19.17 -5.59 0.88
CA ALA A 240 -18.93 -6.10 -0.47
C ALA A 240 -17.53 -6.73 -0.61
N LEU A 241 -16.49 -6.13 -0.01
CA LEU A 241 -15.14 -6.70 -0.01
C LEU A 241 -15.01 -7.97 0.85
N HIS A 242 -15.82 -8.10 1.89
CA HIS A 242 -15.79 -9.24 2.81
C HIS A 242 -16.64 -10.40 2.31
N LYS A 243 -17.79 -10.14 1.67
CA LYS A 243 -18.73 -11.14 1.16
C LYS A 243 -18.04 -12.37 0.52
N PRO A 244 -17.13 -12.22 -0.45
CA PRO A 244 -16.52 -13.38 -1.12
C PRO A 244 -15.43 -14.09 -0.31
N LEU A 245 -14.95 -13.48 0.78
CA LEU A 245 -13.85 -14.03 1.59
C LEU A 245 -14.33 -15.01 2.68
N HIS A 246 -15.64 -15.16 2.87
CA HIS A 246 -16.23 -15.95 3.96
C HIS A 246 -16.44 -17.43 3.63
N GLU A 247 -16.33 -17.85 2.37
CA GLU A 247 -16.91 -19.14 1.97
C GLU A 247 -16.02 -20.36 2.20
N ASN A 248 -14.70 -20.26 2.18
CA ASN A 248 -13.80 -21.35 2.55
C ASN A 248 -12.39 -20.79 2.81
N LEU A 249 -11.99 -20.70 4.07
CA LEU A 249 -10.54 -20.69 4.34
C LEU A 249 -10.02 -22.04 3.85
N GLU A 250 -9.11 -22.03 2.89
CA GLU A 250 -8.56 -23.26 2.27
C GLU A 250 -7.93 -24.22 3.29
N VAL A 251 -7.68 -23.70 4.50
CA VAL A 251 -7.19 -24.43 5.67
C VAL A 251 -8.29 -24.48 6.72
N SER A 252 -8.76 -25.69 7.03
CA SER A 252 -9.69 -25.91 8.15
C SER A 252 -8.99 -25.70 9.51
N GLY A 253 -9.73 -25.28 10.54
CA GLY A 253 -9.20 -25.13 11.90
C GLY A 253 -8.29 -23.91 12.10
N MET A 254 -8.44 -22.86 11.29
CA MET A 254 -7.75 -21.59 11.53
C MET A 254 -8.19 -20.97 12.87
N PRO A 255 -7.27 -20.26 13.57
CA PRO A 255 -7.57 -19.69 14.87
C PRO A 255 -8.68 -18.63 14.78
N SER A 256 -9.49 -18.54 15.83
CA SER A 256 -10.49 -17.49 16.02
C SER A 256 -10.09 -16.59 17.19
N MET A 257 -10.58 -15.34 17.18
CA MET A 257 -10.40 -14.44 18.32
C MET A 257 -11.14 -15.01 19.53
N PRO A 258 -10.48 -15.19 20.69
CA PRO A 258 -11.18 -15.60 21.90
C PRO A 258 -12.20 -14.55 22.34
N PRO A 259 -13.31 -14.94 22.99
CA PRO A 259 -14.28 -14.00 23.54
C PRO A 259 -13.62 -13.00 24.50
N GLY A 260 -13.98 -11.72 24.38
CA GLY A 260 -13.47 -10.65 25.25
C GLY A 260 -12.02 -10.21 24.98
N VAL A 261 -11.38 -10.74 23.93
CA VAL A 261 -10.02 -10.34 23.52
C VAL A 261 -10.09 -9.46 22.28
N SER A 262 -9.31 -8.38 22.27
CA SER A 262 -9.13 -7.49 21.12
C SER A 262 -7.66 -7.38 20.73
N SER A 263 -7.40 -6.96 19.49
CA SER A 263 -6.03 -6.58 19.09
C SER A 263 -5.49 -5.48 20.01
N ALA A 264 -4.20 -5.55 20.35
CA ALA A 264 -3.49 -4.47 21.04
C ALA A 264 -3.42 -3.19 20.19
N HIS A 265 -3.57 -3.33 18.87
CA HIS A 265 -3.67 -2.22 17.94
C HIS A 265 -4.70 -2.55 16.84
N PRO A 266 -5.98 -2.20 17.02
CA PRO A 266 -6.96 -2.31 15.93
C PRO A 266 -6.63 -1.24 14.88
N PHE A 267 -6.10 -1.67 13.74
CA PHE A 267 -5.76 -0.76 12.64
C PHE A 267 -7.02 -0.13 12.04
N ILE A 268 -6.95 1.18 11.85
CA ILE A 268 -7.93 2.00 11.13
C ILE A 268 -7.20 2.64 9.95
N GLY A 269 -7.70 2.42 8.74
CA GLY A 269 -7.17 3.00 7.52
C GLY A 269 -7.26 4.53 7.48
N GLY A 270 -6.53 5.15 6.55
CA GLY A 270 -6.61 6.58 6.29
C GLY A 270 -5.43 7.39 6.79
N SER A 271 -5.17 8.49 6.07
CA SER A 271 -4.13 9.45 6.41
C SER A 271 -4.38 10.08 7.77
N LYS A 272 -5.64 10.37 8.10
CA LYS A 272 -6.01 10.94 9.42
C LYS A 272 -5.61 10.03 10.57
N ALA A 273 -5.95 8.74 10.49
CA ALA A 273 -5.60 7.75 11.51
C ALA A 273 -4.07 7.56 11.60
N GLY A 274 -3.37 7.53 10.47
CA GLY A 274 -1.91 7.42 10.44
C GLY A 274 -1.20 8.62 11.10
N HIS A 275 -1.67 9.84 10.86
CA HIS A 275 -1.14 11.05 11.52
C HIS A 275 -1.47 11.09 13.01
N ALA A 276 -2.65 10.61 13.42
CA ALA A 276 -2.99 10.46 14.83
C ALA A 276 -2.04 9.47 15.53
N ARG A 277 -1.71 8.33 14.88
CA ARG A 277 -0.71 7.38 15.39
C ARG A 277 0.68 8.02 15.50
N LEU A 278 1.11 8.75 14.48
CA LEU A 278 2.40 9.44 14.49
C LEU A 278 2.50 10.46 15.63
N ARG A 279 1.45 11.26 15.84
CA ARG A 279 1.37 12.19 16.97
C ARG A 279 1.47 11.46 18.31
N HIS A 280 0.68 10.40 18.51
CA HIS A 280 0.73 9.57 19.71
C HIS A 280 2.15 9.07 20.01
N LEU A 281 2.87 8.57 19.00
CA LEU A 281 4.23 8.06 19.18
C LEU A 281 5.22 9.12 19.68
N ILE A 282 5.02 10.38 19.30
CA ILE A 282 5.83 11.51 19.78
C ILE A 282 5.40 11.88 21.20
N GLU A 283 4.10 12.07 21.43
CA GLU A 283 3.54 12.49 22.72
C GLU A 283 3.73 11.45 23.84
N SER A 284 3.78 10.16 23.49
CA SER A 284 4.03 9.09 24.46
C SER A 284 5.52 8.85 24.76
N GLY A 285 6.43 9.48 24.00
CA GLY A 285 7.87 9.24 24.09
C GLY A 285 8.36 7.96 23.41
N ALA A 286 7.47 7.22 22.73
CA ALA A 286 7.83 5.98 22.03
C ALA A 286 8.90 6.19 20.94
N MET A 287 8.92 7.37 20.30
CA MET A 287 9.96 7.71 19.32
C MET A 287 11.35 7.86 19.97
N THR A 288 11.42 8.37 21.20
CA THR A 288 12.69 8.54 21.94
C THR A 288 13.25 7.19 22.40
N SER A 289 12.39 6.27 22.86
CA SER A 289 12.81 4.94 23.31
C SER A 289 12.89 3.89 22.19
N TYR A 290 12.55 4.23 20.95
CA TYR A 290 12.32 3.28 19.86
C TYR A 290 13.45 2.25 19.67
N LYS A 291 14.71 2.68 19.74
CA LYS A 291 15.86 1.80 19.54
C LYS A 291 15.93 0.68 20.57
N ASP A 292 15.54 0.98 21.81
CA ASP A 292 15.61 0.05 22.92
C ASP A 292 14.38 -0.88 22.96
N THR A 293 13.24 -0.44 22.39
CA THR A 293 11.97 -1.17 22.46
C THR A 293 11.61 -1.96 21.19
N ARG A 294 12.19 -1.65 20.02
CA ARG A 294 11.75 -2.17 18.70
C ARG A 294 11.67 -3.68 18.56
N ASN A 295 12.40 -4.44 19.39
CA ASN A 295 12.41 -5.92 19.38
C ASN A 295 11.40 -6.53 20.39
N GLY A 296 10.56 -5.71 21.03
CA GLY A 296 9.47 -6.20 21.85
C GLY A 296 8.46 -7.00 21.03
N LEU A 297 7.72 -7.88 21.70
CA LEU A 297 6.67 -8.70 21.10
C LEU A 297 5.26 -8.34 21.60
N LEU A 298 5.17 -7.67 22.75
CA LEU A 298 3.91 -7.38 23.43
C LEU A 298 3.78 -5.88 23.70
N GLY A 299 2.56 -5.38 23.56
CA GLY A 299 2.21 -3.98 23.81
C GLY A 299 2.10 -3.13 22.55
N LEU A 300 1.55 -1.93 22.70
CA LEU A 300 1.29 -1.05 21.58
C LEU A 300 2.58 -0.34 21.09
N ASP A 301 3.32 0.23 22.05
CA ASP A 301 4.35 1.24 21.78
C ASP A 301 5.79 0.71 21.76
N PHE A 302 5.98 -0.61 21.74
CA PHE A 302 7.33 -1.16 21.53
C PHE A 302 7.88 -0.83 20.13
N SER A 303 7.01 -0.58 19.15
CA SER A 303 7.37 -0.15 17.79
C SER A 303 6.35 0.84 17.23
N THR A 304 6.67 1.48 16.10
CA THR A 304 5.85 2.56 15.54
C THR A 304 4.45 2.08 15.09
N LYS A 305 4.34 0.84 14.62
CA LYS A 305 3.15 0.30 13.94
C LYS A 305 2.73 1.10 12.68
N LEU A 306 3.62 1.92 12.10
CA LEU A 306 3.29 2.78 10.96
C LEU A 306 3.27 2.06 9.60
N SER A 307 3.61 0.76 9.56
CA SER A 307 3.80 -0.01 8.33
C SER A 307 2.55 -0.07 7.44
N ALA A 308 1.35 -0.19 8.03
CA ALA A 308 0.10 -0.27 7.27
C ALA A 308 -0.18 1.01 6.47
N TRP A 309 -0.02 2.19 7.09
CA TRP A 309 -0.20 3.48 6.42
C TRP A 309 0.91 3.79 5.41
N LEU A 310 2.16 3.43 5.72
CA LEU A 310 3.29 3.56 4.79
C LEU A 310 3.15 2.68 3.54
N ALA A 311 2.47 1.53 3.65
CA ALA A 311 2.26 0.59 2.54
C ALA A 311 1.22 1.08 1.52
N LEU A 312 0.23 1.88 1.97
CA LEU A 312 -0.78 2.50 1.11
C LEU A 312 -0.45 3.96 0.76
N GLY A 313 0.66 4.49 1.27
CA GLY A 313 1.05 5.88 1.08
C GLY A 313 0.06 6.87 1.70
N SER A 314 -0.67 6.45 2.73
CA SER A 314 -1.53 7.35 3.55
C SER A 314 -0.71 8.23 4.48
N VAL A 315 0.49 7.79 4.85
CA VAL A 315 1.55 8.57 5.49
C VAL A 315 2.84 8.32 4.73
N THR A 316 3.68 9.34 4.56
CA THR A 316 4.99 9.22 3.90
C THR A 316 6.14 9.11 4.90
N ALA A 317 7.26 8.54 4.45
CA ALA A 317 8.48 8.54 5.25
C ALA A 317 9.00 9.97 5.53
N ARG A 318 8.76 10.91 4.60
CA ARG A 318 9.08 12.34 4.79
C ARG A 318 8.21 12.98 5.87
N GLN A 319 6.91 12.69 5.88
CA GLN A 319 5.98 13.13 6.93
C GLN A 319 6.46 12.71 8.32
N ILE A 320 6.86 11.45 8.47
CA ILE A 320 7.43 10.94 9.72
C ILE A 320 8.72 11.69 10.07
N HIS A 321 9.65 11.79 9.11
CA HIS A 321 10.94 12.44 9.30
C HIS A 321 10.81 13.88 9.83
N TRP A 322 10.03 14.72 9.17
CA TRP A 322 9.96 16.12 9.56
C TRP A 322 9.18 16.33 10.85
N GLN A 323 8.22 15.46 11.21
CA GLN A 323 7.63 15.50 12.54
C GLN A 323 8.64 15.14 13.64
N LEU A 324 9.56 14.21 13.37
CA LEU A 324 10.69 13.97 14.25
C LEU A 324 11.61 15.19 14.34
N MET A 325 11.90 15.85 13.21
CA MET A 325 12.71 17.09 13.20
C MET A 325 12.05 18.20 14.01
N ASP A 326 10.74 18.38 13.90
CA ASP A 326 10.02 19.40 14.65
C ASP A 326 10.02 19.12 16.15
N PHE A 327 9.92 17.84 16.54
CA PHE A 327 10.06 17.38 17.92
C PHE A 327 11.48 17.60 18.47
N GLU A 328 12.49 17.16 17.73
CA GLU A 328 13.90 17.27 18.09
C GLU A 328 14.37 18.73 18.22
N ASP A 329 13.86 19.61 17.35
CA ASP A 329 14.24 21.03 17.30
C ASP A 329 13.25 21.94 18.07
N ALA A 330 12.23 21.38 18.74
CA ALA A 330 11.20 22.12 19.48
C ALA A 330 10.47 23.21 18.65
N LYS A 331 10.14 22.90 17.39
CA LYS A 331 9.46 23.83 16.46
C LYS A 331 7.96 23.91 16.63
N THR A 332 7.34 22.93 17.30
CA THR A 332 5.90 22.87 17.58
C THR A 332 5.67 22.36 18.99
N ASP A 333 4.50 22.59 19.58
CA ASP A 333 4.21 22.08 20.93
C ASP A 333 4.01 20.54 21.00
N VAL A 334 4.02 19.83 19.87
CA VAL A 334 3.85 18.36 19.85
C VAL A 334 5.04 17.69 20.53
N GLY A 335 4.77 16.94 21.61
CA GLY A 335 5.80 16.29 22.42
C GLY A 335 6.48 17.22 23.45
N LYS A 336 5.98 18.45 23.65
CA LYS A 336 6.49 19.33 24.70
C LYS A 336 6.37 18.68 26.08
N GLY A 337 7.49 18.61 26.80
CA GLY A 337 7.58 17.93 28.09
C GLY A 337 7.90 16.44 28.01
N VAL A 338 7.95 15.85 26.81
CA VAL A 338 8.43 14.48 26.58
C VAL A 338 9.95 14.48 26.49
N ASP A 339 10.59 13.42 26.99
CA ASP A 339 12.03 13.27 26.87
C ASP A 339 12.46 13.20 25.40
N GLY A 340 13.51 13.95 25.03
CA GLY A 340 13.97 14.14 23.65
C GLY A 340 13.50 15.45 22.99
N TYR A 341 12.43 16.09 23.48
CA TYR A 341 11.92 17.33 22.89
C TYR A 341 12.95 18.48 22.99
N GLY A 342 13.29 19.10 21.87
CA GLY A 342 14.26 20.20 21.81
C GLY A 342 15.71 19.80 22.13
N LYS A 343 16.01 18.50 22.19
CA LYS A 343 17.35 17.97 22.54
C LYS A 343 18.15 17.51 21.32
N GLY A 344 17.64 17.74 20.10
CA GLY A 344 18.21 17.22 18.87
C GLY A 344 17.97 15.71 18.69
N GLU A 345 18.61 15.13 17.68
CA GLU A 345 18.49 13.70 17.37
C GLU A 345 18.99 12.83 18.53
N ASN A 346 18.21 11.79 18.84
CA ASN A 346 18.57 10.78 19.82
C ASN A 346 18.62 9.38 19.20
N LYS A 347 19.02 8.38 19.98
CA LYS A 347 19.18 7.01 19.51
C LYS A 347 17.87 6.41 18.96
N GLY A 348 16.73 6.75 19.54
CA GLY A 348 15.41 6.29 19.11
C GLY A 348 14.99 6.90 17.79
N THR A 349 15.03 8.23 17.69
CA THR A 349 14.64 8.95 16.45
C THR A 349 15.57 8.63 15.29
N ALA A 350 16.89 8.52 15.53
CA ALA A 350 17.85 7.99 14.56
C ALA A 350 17.51 6.55 14.14
N GLY A 351 17.08 5.71 15.09
CA GLY A 351 16.62 4.35 14.85
C GLY A 351 15.41 4.30 13.91
N VAL A 352 14.43 5.20 14.08
CA VAL A 352 13.27 5.28 13.17
C VAL A 352 13.71 5.62 11.75
N ARG A 353 14.59 6.61 11.57
CA ARG A 353 15.15 6.98 10.26
C ARG A 353 15.90 5.82 9.60
N PHE A 354 16.68 5.08 10.38
CA PHE A 354 17.39 3.90 9.93
C PHE A 354 16.45 2.82 9.37
N GLU A 355 15.30 2.57 10.00
CA GLU A 355 14.32 1.59 9.52
C GLU A 355 13.51 2.09 8.32
N LEU A 356 13.22 3.39 8.24
CA LEU A 356 12.64 3.99 7.03
C LEU A 356 13.58 3.83 5.83
N LEU A 357 14.90 3.87 6.05
CA LEU A 357 15.87 3.63 5.00
C LEU A 357 15.91 2.16 4.53
N TRP A 358 15.67 1.19 5.43
CA TRP A 358 15.49 -0.21 5.01
C TRP A 358 14.32 -0.39 4.05
N ARG A 359 13.19 0.31 4.29
CA ARG A 359 12.05 0.32 3.37
C ARG A 359 12.46 0.84 1.98
N ASP A 360 13.21 1.93 1.93
CA ASP A 360 13.73 2.49 0.67
C ASP A 360 14.69 1.54 -0.04
N TYR A 361 15.60 0.91 0.71
CA TYR A 361 16.52 -0.08 0.15
C TYR A 361 15.79 -1.28 -0.46
N MET A 362 14.73 -1.78 0.19
CA MET A 362 13.93 -2.89 -0.33
C MET A 362 13.14 -2.47 -1.59
N ARG A 363 12.65 -1.23 -1.69
CA ARG A 363 12.11 -0.68 -2.96
C ARG A 363 13.17 -0.74 -4.07
N LEU A 364 14.36 -0.22 -3.80
CA LEU A 364 15.45 -0.18 -4.78
C LEU A 364 15.92 -1.58 -5.19
N CYS A 365 15.91 -2.54 -4.26
CA CYS A 365 16.12 -3.96 -4.56
C CYS A 365 15.06 -4.50 -5.52
N THR A 366 13.78 -4.18 -5.29
CA THR A 366 12.69 -4.56 -6.20
C THR A 366 12.93 -4.03 -7.60
N ARG A 367 13.31 -2.75 -7.74
CA ARG A 367 13.70 -2.15 -9.02
C ARG A 367 14.90 -2.86 -9.67
N LYS A 368 15.95 -3.16 -8.88
CA LYS A 368 17.19 -3.78 -9.38
C LYS A 368 16.99 -5.20 -9.88
N TYR A 369 16.28 -6.02 -9.10
CA TYR A 369 16.20 -7.46 -9.32
C TYR A 369 14.95 -7.89 -10.06
N GLY A 370 13.89 -7.08 -10.02
CA GLY A 370 12.60 -7.37 -10.63
C GLY A 370 12.03 -8.70 -10.14
N THR A 371 11.46 -9.48 -11.06
CA THR A 371 10.80 -10.76 -10.77
C THR A 371 11.73 -11.81 -10.15
N ARG A 372 13.06 -11.66 -10.26
CA ARG A 372 14.02 -12.59 -9.65
C ARG A 372 13.89 -12.68 -8.12
N LEU A 373 13.35 -11.65 -7.46
CA LEU A 373 13.07 -11.70 -6.02
C LEU A 373 12.06 -12.78 -5.65
N PHE A 374 11.17 -13.15 -6.57
CA PHE A 374 10.08 -14.10 -6.32
C PHE A 374 10.38 -15.50 -6.89
N TYR A 375 11.54 -15.69 -7.52
CA TYR A 375 11.96 -17.00 -8.00
C TYR A 375 12.43 -17.86 -6.83
N LEU A 376 12.25 -19.18 -6.94
CA LEU A 376 12.69 -20.12 -5.90
C LEU A 376 14.17 -19.96 -5.53
N GLY A 377 15.05 -19.68 -6.50
CA GLY A 377 16.48 -19.45 -6.26
C GLY A 377 16.83 -18.04 -5.76
N GLY A 378 15.82 -17.19 -5.54
CA GLY A 378 15.98 -15.78 -5.17
C GLY A 378 16.76 -14.95 -6.21
N TYR A 379 17.09 -13.72 -5.84
CA TYR A 379 17.80 -12.78 -6.71
C TYR A 379 19.22 -13.24 -7.10
N LYS A 380 19.84 -14.10 -6.28
CA LYS A 380 21.15 -14.72 -6.56
C LYS A 380 21.09 -15.88 -7.55
N GLY A 381 19.89 -16.40 -7.84
CA GLY A 381 19.70 -17.54 -8.73
C GLY A 381 20.36 -18.82 -8.23
N ASP A 382 20.26 -19.09 -6.91
CA ASP A 382 20.84 -20.29 -6.30
C ASP A 382 20.19 -21.56 -6.90
N LYS A 383 20.95 -22.24 -7.77
CA LYS A 383 20.53 -23.45 -8.48
C LYS A 383 20.34 -24.64 -7.55
N GLU A 384 20.95 -24.62 -6.37
CA GLU A 384 20.85 -25.68 -5.37
C GLU A 384 19.66 -25.50 -4.42
N THR A 385 18.90 -24.41 -4.52
CA THR A 385 17.76 -24.14 -3.64
C THR A 385 16.75 -25.28 -3.62
N LYS A 386 16.58 -25.97 -4.76
CA LYS A 386 15.73 -27.16 -4.86
C LYS A 386 16.17 -28.27 -3.90
N PHE A 387 17.46 -28.42 -3.63
CA PHE A 387 17.99 -29.43 -2.71
C PHE A 387 17.94 -29.00 -1.24
N LYS A 388 17.99 -27.69 -0.95
CA LYS A 388 17.98 -27.13 0.42
C LYS A 388 16.59 -27.05 1.05
N MET A 389 15.55 -26.83 0.24
CA MET A 389 14.15 -26.73 0.71
C MET A 389 13.49 -28.09 0.94
N ILE A 390 14.17 -29.17 0.59
CA ILE A 390 13.71 -30.53 0.83
C ILE A 390 14.12 -30.92 2.24
N SER A 391 13.35 -30.45 3.23
CA SER A 391 13.48 -30.99 4.59
C SER A 391 13.03 -32.45 4.58
N SER A 392 13.85 -33.36 5.12
CA SER A 392 13.34 -34.66 5.58
C SER A 392 12.16 -34.37 6.50
N PRO A 393 10.94 -34.88 6.22
CA PRO A 393 9.78 -34.50 7.01
C PRO A 393 10.02 -34.89 8.47
N TYR A 394 9.47 -34.09 9.39
CA TYR A 394 9.32 -34.34 10.83
C TYR A 394 8.49 -35.62 11.15
N SER A 395 8.37 -36.54 10.19
CA SER A 395 7.67 -37.80 10.35
C SER A 395 8.66 -38.91 10.66
N LYS A 396 8.38 -39.68 11.72
CA LYS A 396 9.03 -40.96 11.98
C LYS A 396 8.60 -42.07 11.00
N THR A 397 7.80 -41.78 9.97
CA THR A 397 7.50 -42.75 8.90
C THR A 397 8.75 -42.95 8.05
N THR A 398 9.44 -44.04 8.35
CA THR A 398 10.79 -44.42 7.93
C THR A 398 10.97 -44.79 6.45
N GLU A 399 10.05 -44.50 5.53
CA GLU A 399 10.18 -45.11 4.19
C GLU A 399 10.58 -44.21 3.02
N ARG A 400 10.58 -42.88 3.11
CA ARG A 400 11.13 -42.06 2.01
C ARG A 400 11.78 -40.78 2.50
N LYS A 401 13.12 -40.73 2.47
CA LYS A 401 13.86 -39.46 2.33
C LYS A 401 13.35 -38.82 1.04
N ASN A 402 12.42 -37.87 1.15
CA ASN A 402 11.69 -37.37 0.00
C ASN A 402 12.53 -36.34 -0.78
N THR A 403 13.59 -36.79 -1.44
CA THR A 403 14.60 -35.97 -2.16
C THR A 403 14.09 -35.24 -3.40
N LYS A 404 12.77 -35.27 -3.67
CA LYS A 404 12.16 -34.67 -4.87
C LYS A 404 11.17 -33.54 -4.59
N GLY A 405 10.90 -33.18 -3.33
CA GLY A 405 9.98 -32.09 -3.00
C GLY A 405 8.58 -32.34 -3.58
N VAL A 406 7.94 -33.43 -3.15
CA VAL A 406 6.62 -33.83 -3.67
C VAL A 406 5.53 -33.10 -2.88
N ASN A 407 4.49 -32.62 -3.58
CA ASN A 407 3.26 -32.10 -2.98
C ASN A 407 2.44 -33.25 -2.36
N ASP A 408 3.00 -33.85 -1.31
CA ASP A 408 2.41 -34.98 -0.59
C ASP A 408 1.59 -34.52 0.63
N GLN A 409 0.79 -35.45 1.16
CA GLN A 409 -0.10 -35.18 2.29
C GLN A 409 0.67 -34.71 3.53
N SER A 410 1.90 -35.19 3.73
CA SER A 410 2.76 -34.80 4.86
C SER A 410 3.24 -33.36 4.75
N THR A 411 3.62 -32.93 3.55
CA THR A 411 4.04 -31.56 3.27
C THR A 411 2.86 -30.60 3.43
N LYS A 412 1.69 -30.96 2.90
CA LYS A 412 0.45 -30.22 3.12
C LYS A 412 0.14 -30.07 4.61
N ALA A 413 0.18 -31.17 5.37
CA ALA A 413 -0.07 -31.14 6.81
C ALA A 413 0.93 -30.25 7.57
N ALA A 414 2.21 -30.24 7.19
CA ALA A 414 3.22 -29.38 7.79
C ALA A 414 2.94 -27.89 7.54
N VAL A 415 2.59 -27.52 6.30
CA VAL A 415 2.21 -26.15 5.94
C VAL A 415 0.94 -25.72 6.67
N GLU A 416 -0.09 -26.57 6.71
CA GLU A 416 -1.34 -26.28 7.42
C GLU A 416 -1.14 -26.10 8.93
N ARG A 417 -0.24 -26.88 9.55
CA ARG A 417 0.14 -26.68 10.96
C ARG A 417 0.84 -25.36 11.18
N PHE A 418 1.71 -24.95 10.26
CA PHE A 418 2.36 -23.64 10.31
C PHE A 418 1.33 -22.51 10.21
N LEU A 419 0.44 -22.57 9.22
CA LEU A 419 -0.61 -21.56 9.00
C LEU A 419 -1.57 -21.42 10.19
N ARG A 420 -1.88 -22.53 10.88
CA ARG A 420 -2.71 -22.52 12.10
C ARG A 420 -1.97 -22.06 13.36
N GLY A 421 -0.63 -21.99 13.31
CA GLY A 421 0.19 -21.82 14.51
C GLY A 421 0.05 -23.02 15.45
N GLU A 422 0.25 -24.23 14.94
CA GLU A 422 0.23 -25.51 15.66
C GLU A 422 1.51 -26.33 15.40
N THR A 423 2.63 -25.65 15.21
CA THR A 423 3.95 -26.25 14.98
C THR A 423 4.48 -26.94 16.24
N GLY A 424 4.00 -26.56 17.42
CA GLY A 424 4.53 -27.00 18.71
C GLY A 424 5.66 -26.10 19.23
N THR A 425 6.02 -25.06 18.47
CA THR A 425 6.98 -24.04 18.88
C THR A 425 6.24 -22.76 19.24
N GLY A 426 6.12 -22.48 20.54
CA GLY A 426 5.24 -21.41 21.05
C GLY A 426 5.44 -20.03 20.42
N LEU A 427 6.68 -19.64 20.11
CA LEU A 427 6.97 -18.36 19.45
C LEU A 427 6.43 -18.29 18.02
N ILE A 428 6.62 -19.36 17.24
CA ILE A 428 6.12 -19.46 15.86
C ILE A 428 4.59 -19.48 15.90
N ASP A 429 4.03 -20.29 16.79
CA ASP A 429 2.59 -20.47 16.92
C ASP A 429 1.89 -19.18 17.31
N ALA A 430 2.46 -18.42 18.25
CA ALA A 430 1.94 -17.11 18.66
C ALA A 430 1.96 -16.09 17.50
N SER A 431 3.08 -15.98 16.77
CA SER A 431 3.22 -15.03 15.66
C SER A 431 2.26 -15.35 14.50
N GLN A 432 2.09 -16.63 14.14
CA GLN A 432 1.14 -17.02 13.08
C GLN A 432 -0.31 -16.74 13.47
N ARG A 433 -0.68 -17.00 14.73
CA ARG A 433 -2.02 -16.67 15.25
C ARG A 433 -2.24 -15.16 15.29
N GLU A 434 -1.28 -14.38 15.78
CA GLU A 434 -1.34 -12.91 15.79
C GLU A 434 -1.52 -12.36 14.37
N LEU A 435 -0.71 -12.84 13.41
CA LEU A 435 -0.79 -12.43 12.01
C LEU A 435 -2.16 -12.73 11.40
N PHE A 436 -2.70 -13.93 11.62
CA PHE A 436 -4.00 -14.31 11.07
C PHE A 436 -5.16 -13.49 11.68
N LEU A 437 -5.12 -13.28 12.99
CA LEU A 437 -6.20 -12.65 13.73
C LEU A 437 -6.20 -11.12 13.63
N THR A 438 -5.02 -10.50 13.48
CA THR A 438 -4.85 -9.05 13.53
C THR A 438 -4.31 -8.43 12.23
N GLY A 439 -3.76 -9.26 11.33
CA GLY A 439 -3.15 -8.80 10.09
C GLY A 439 -1.76 -8.19 10.28
N TRP A 440 -1.18 -8.35 11.48
CA TRP A 440 0.09 -7.77 11.87
C TRP A 440 0.89 -8.75 12.74
N THR A 441 2.21 -8.67 12.68
CA THR A 441 3.10 -9.33 13.64
C THR A 441 4.39 -8.53 13.78
N SER A 442 5.10 -8.70 14.89
CA SER A 442 6.38 -8.04 15.15
C SER A 442 7.44 -8.41 14.11
N ASN A 443 8.39 -7.49 13.88
CA ASN A 443 9.47 -7.67 12.93
C ASN A 443 10.46 -8.77 13.31
#